data_AF-A0A354EWK4-F1
#
_entry.id   AF-A0A354EWK4-F1
#
_cell.length_a   1.000
_cell.length_b   1.000
_cell.length_c   1.000
_cell.angle_alpha   90.00
_cell.angle_beta   90.00
_cell.angle_gamma   90.00
#
_symmetry.space_group_name_H-M   'P 1'
#
loop_
_entity.id
_entity.type
_entity.pdbx_description
1 polymer ?
#
loop_
_entity_poly.entity_id
_entity_poly.type
_entity_poly.pdbx_seq_one_letter_code
_entity_poly.pdbx_strand_id
1 'polypeptide(L)'
;MRGVIEGSKGREAGLVLAIDGARGVRPLARGVGRPASCVSRWRKVPRELVFKAALASGVPAEEIRPDLAGWIKAAREREWMDRARARFAIRSGFDGATAKVKSARDHAAPDGRTMDLLDLGLITAAMRFVASERGLTVGAIIGAARGGAGGSPTPEQSARSWAMALAVNVGRVNSETVAGLMGVTRQAVDNAAERYLRARDGDDVEEAEAGKVMERGRARRIKEADPALWDAERRFVGQLAGDA
;
A
#
# COMPACT_ATOMS: atom_id res chain seq x y z
N MET A 1 -40.27 -12.57 -25.30
CA MET A 1 -39.49 -11.72 -26.23
C MET A 1 -38.88 -10.56 -25.44
N ARG A 2 -37.57 -10.61 -25.15
CA ARG A 2 -36.84 -9.49 -24.53
C ARG A 2 -36.26 -8.65 -25.66
N GLY A 3 -36.63 -7.36 -25.68
CA GLY A 3 -36.24 -6.41 -26.71
C GLY A 3 -34.73 -6.28 -26.84
N VAL A 4 -34.26 -6.38 -28.08
CA VAL A 4 -32.90 -6.05 -28.51
C VAL A 4 -32.72 -4.56 -28.31
N ILE A 5 -31.87 -4.17 -27.34
CA ILE A 5 -31.47 -2.77 -27.16
C ILE A 5 -30.38 -2.47 -28.19
N GLU A 6 -30.74 -1.67 -29.18
CA GLU A 6 -29.85 -1.01 -30.13
C GLU A 6 -28.71 -0.27 -29.41
N GLY A 7 -27.47 -0.55 -29.83
CA GLY A 7 -26.33 0.34 -29.60
C GLY A 7 -25.10 -0.23 -28.88
N SER A 8 -24.63 -1.45 -29.19
CA SER A 8 -23.30 -1.89 -28.74
C SER A 8 -22.19 -1.23 -29.58
N LYS A 9 -21.91 0.05 -29.31
CA LYS A 9 -20.72 0.76 -29.81
C LYS A 9 -19.45 0.17 -29.19
N GLY A 10 -19.01 -1.02 -29.61
CA GLY A 10 -17.72 -1.62 -29.23
C GLY A 10 -17.45 -1.80 -27.73
N ARG A 11 -18.47 -1.61 -26.87
CA ARG A 11 -18.35 -1.66 -25.41
C ARG A 11 -18.15 -3.09 -24.94
N GLU A 12 -17.25 -3.27 -24.00
CA GLU A 12 -17.01 -4.55 -23.35
C GLU A 12 -18.14 -4.89 -22.38
N ALA A 13 -18.38 -6.19 -22.18
CA ALA A 13 -19.51 -6.71 -21.40
C ALA A 13 -19.57 -6.11 -19.99
N GLY A 14 -18.43 -5.99 -19.30
CA GLY A 14 -18.38 -5.44 -17.95
C GLY A 14 -18.85 -3.97 -17.84
N LEU A 15 -18.64 -3.15 -18.88
CA LEU A 15 -19.18 -1.78 -18.91
C LEU A 15 -20.70 -1.77 -19.13
N VAL A 16 -21.21 -2.68 -19.97
CA VAL A 16 -22.65 -2.84 -20.17
C VAL A 16 -23.32 -3.25 -18.85
N LEU A 17 -22.78 -4.26 -18.17
CA LEU A 17 -23.26 -4.69 -16.86
C LEU A 17 -23.26 -3.55 -15.83
N ALA A 18 -22.19 -2.75 -15.77
CA ALA A 18 -22.13 -1.62 -14.85
C ALA A 18 -23.17 -0.53 -15.17
N ILE A 19 -23.41 -0.23 -16.45
CA ILE A 19 -24.43 0.74 -16.88
C ILE A 19 -25.83 0.23 -16.50
N ASP A 20 -26.12 -1.03 -16.78
CA ASP A 20 -27.41 -1.64 -16.50
C ASP A 20 -27.68 -1.72 -15.00
N GLY A 21 -26.69 -2.17 -14.20
CA GLY A 21 -26.78 -2.22 -12.74
C GLY A 21 -27.04 -0.84 -12.12
N ALA A 22 -26.39 0.20 -12.63
CA ALA A 22 -26.61 1.58 -12.21
C ALA A 22 -27.94 2.18 -12.72
N ARG A 23 -28.70 1.46 -13.57
CA ARG A 23 -29.91 1.94 -14.26
C ARG A 23 -29.65 3.10 -15.24
N GLY A 24 -28.50 3.06 -15.91
CA GLY A 24 -28.17 3.92 -17.03
C GLY A 24 -26.86 4.71 -16.85
N VAL A 25 -26.46 5.37 -17.94
CA VAL A 25 -25.19 6.10 -18.02
C VAL A 25 -25.14 7.29 -17.04
N ARG A 26 -26.23 8.03 -16.89
CA ARG A 26 -26.28 9.22 -16.01
C ARG A 26 -26.14 8.88 -14.52
N PRO A 27 -26.85 7.87 -13.98
CA PRO A 27 -26.58 7.37 -12.63
C PRO A 27 -25.14 6.89 -12.42
N LEU A 28 -24.62 6.04 -13.33
CA LEU A 28 -23.25 5.54 -13.23
C LEU A 28 -22.23 6.69 -13.21
N ALA A 29 -22.41 7.67 -14.11
CA ALA A 29 -21.57 8.86 -14.22
C ALA A 29 -21.54 9.68 -12.93
N ARG A 30 -22.69 9.85 -12.26
CA ARG A 30 -22.76 10.49 -10.94
C ARG A 30 -21.98 9.69 -9.89
N GLY A 31 -22.18 8.38 -9.82
CA GLY A 31 -21.51 7.52 -8.85
C GLY A 31 -19.98 7.47 -9.01
N VAL A 32 -19.47 7.54 -10.23
CA VAL A 32 -18.02 7.57 -10.50
C VAL A 32 -17.42 8.98 -10.50
N GLY A 33 -18.24 10.02 -10.35
CA GLY A 33 -17.79 11.42 -10.35
C GLY A 33 -17.26 11.90 -11.69
N ARG A 34 -17.85 11.47 -12.81
CA ARG A 34 -17.47 11.87 -14.17
C ARG A 34 -18.67 12.41 -14.96
N PRO A 35 -18.48 13.27 -15.98
CA PRO A 35 -19.57 13.68 -16.86
C PRO A 35 -20.17 12.48 -17.63
N ALA A 36 -21.48 12.46 -17.83
CA ALA A 36 -22.16 11.39 -18.56
C ALA A 36 -21.66 11.26 -20.01
N SER A 37 -21.21 12.36 -20.62
CA SER A 37 -20.57 12.39 -21.95
C SER A 37 -19.19 11.71 -21.98
N CYS A 38 -18.50 11.61 -20.85
CA CYS A 38 -17.25 10.88 -20.72
C CYS A 38 -17.53 9.37 -20.64
N VAL A 39 -18.43 8.96 -19.74
CA VAL A 39 -18.83 7.56 -19.55
C VAL A 39 -19.44 6.96 -20.82
N SER A 40 -20.23 7.73 -21.57
CA SER A 40 -20.83 7.24 -22.82
C SER A 40 -19.81 6.88 -23.90
N ARG A 41 -18.58 7.41 -23.82
CA ARG A 41 -17.48 7.13 -24.76
C ARG A 41 -16.58 5.98 -24.30
N TRP A 42 -16.75 5.48 -23.08
CA TRP A 42 -15.94 4.37 -22.59
C TRP A 42 -16.21 3.12 -23.41
N ARG A 43 -15.12 2.41 -23.73
CA ARG A 43 -15.16 1.04 -24.23
C ARG A 43 -15.24 0.04 -23.08
N LYS A 44 -14.46 0.29 -22.03
CA LYS A 44 -14.43 -0.44 -20.76
C LYS A 44 -14.32 0.54 -19.61
N VAL A 45 -14.70 0.13 -18.39
CA VAL A 45 -14.53 0.97 -17.20
C VAL A 45 -13.02 1.18 -16.95
N PRO A 46 -12.53 2.43 -16.83
CA PRO A 46 -11.13 2.71 -16.50
C PRO A 46 -10.70 2.03 -15.21
N ARG A 47 -9.44 1.57 -15.14
CA ARG A 47 -8.90 0.77 -14.02
C ARG A 47 -9.12 1.48 -12.68
N GLU A 48 -8.82 2.77 -12.63
CA GLU A 48 -8.92 3.63 -11.45
C GLU A 48 -10.35 3.93 -10.99
N LEU A 49 -11.36 3.63 -11.83
CA LEU A 49 -12.77 3.86 -11.52
C LEU A 49 -13.53 2.57 -11.25
N VAL A 50 -12.90 1.39 -11.33
CA VAL A 50 -13.60 0.10 -11.23
C VAL A 50 -14.34 -0.08 -9.91
N PHE A 51 -13.75 0.32 -8.77
CA PHE A 51 -14.39 0.22 -7.46
C PHE A 51 -15.56 1.20 -7.29
N LYS A 52 -15.41 2.43 -7.80
CA LYS A 52 -16.52 3.40 -7.81
C LYS A 52 -17.66 2.94 -8.72
N ALA A 53 -17.32 2.36 -9.86
CA ALA A 53 -18.30 1.79 -10.78
C ALA A 53 -19.04 0.62 -10.13
N ALA A 54 -18.31 -0.30 -9.47
CA ALA A 54 -18.89 -1.42 -8.74
C ALA A 54 -19.84 -0.98 -7.63
N LEU A 55 -19.44 0.03 -6.84
CA LEU A 55 -20.30 0.60 -5.81
C LEU A 55 -21.56 1.26 -6.39
N ALA A 56 -21.40 2.02 -7.49
CA ALA A 56 -22.50 2.75 -8.12
C ALA A 56 -23.48 1.83 -8.87
N SER A 57 -23.02 0.70 -9.39
CA SER A 57 -23.82 -0.25 -10.15
C SER A 57 -24.35 -1.42 -9.33
N GLY A 58 -23.75 -1.69 -8.16
CA GLY A 58 -23.99 -2.90 -7.38
C GLY A 58 -23.42 -4.18 -8.02
N VAL A 59 -22.65 -4.07 -9.11
CA VAL A 59 -22.01 -5.21 -9.79
C VAL A 59 -20.59 -5.39 -9.24
N PRO A 60 -20.15 -6.63 -8.93
CA PRO A 60 -18.80 -6.88 -8.45
C PRO A 60 -17.72 -6.36 -9.41
N ALA A 61 -16.63 -5.80 -8.85
CA ALA A 61 -15.54 -5.21 -9.65
C ALA A 61 -14.91 -6.24 -10.61
N GLU A 62 -14.84 -7.50 -10.20
CA GLU A 62 -14.31 -8.64 -10.96
C GLU A 62 -15.19 -8.98 -12.16
N GLU A 63 -16.49 -8.75 -12.08
CA GLU A 63 -17.42 -8.92 -13.21
C GLU A 63 -17.33 -7.72 -14.17
N ILE A 64 -17.05 -6.52 -13.64
CA ILE A 64 -16.87 -5.30 -14.45
C ILE A 64 -15.55 -5.33 -15.24
N ARG A 65 -14.47 -5.84 -14.63
CA ARG A 65 -13.13 -5.96 -15.24
C ARG A 65 -12.45 -7.28 -14.84
N PRO A 66 -12.85 -8.42 -15.43
CA PRO A 66 -12.24 -9.72 -15.11
C PRO A 66 -10.76 -9.79 -15.48
N ASP A 67 -10.34 -9.02 -16.49
CA ASP A 67 -8.94 -8.85 -16.88
C ASP A 67 -8.08 -8.20 -15.78
N LEU A 68 -8.70 -7.54 -14.80
CA LEU A 68 -8.02 -6.93 -13.66
C LEU A 68 -8.15 -7.75 -12.36
N ALA A 69 -8.63 -9.00 -12.40
CA ALA A 69 -8.91 -9.77 -11.18
C ALA A 69 -7.73 -9.82 -10.18
N GLY A 70 -6.49 -10.03 -10.67
CA GLY A 70 -5.29 -9.99 -9.84
C GLY A 70 -5.04 -8.61 -9.20
N TRP A 71 -5.19 -7.54 -9.97
CA TRP A 71 -5.06 -6.16 -9.47
C TRP A 71 -6.18 -5.79 -8.49
N ILE A 72 -7.42 -6.23 -8.74
CA ILE A 72 -8.59 -5.99 -7.88
C ILE A 72 -8.38 -6.67 -6.53
N LYS A 73 -7.92 -7.93 -6.54
CA LYS A 73 -7.56 -8.66 -5.33
C LYS A 73 -6.50 -7.90 -4.53
N ALA A 74 -5.39 -7.53 -5.17
CA ALA A 74 -4.33 -6.75 -4.54
C ALA A 74 -4.82 -5.38 -4.03
N ALA A 75 -5.74 -4.72 -4.75
CA ALA A 75 -6.31 -3.43 -4.34
C ALA A 75 -7.22 -3.55 -3.12
N ARG A 76 -8.04 -4.59 -3.03
CA ARG A 76 -8.84 -4.87 -1.82
C ARG A 76 -7.96 -5.25 -0.63
N GLU A 77 -6.88 -5.97 -0.88
CA GLU A 77 -5.85 -6.24 0.12
C GLU A 77 -5.19 -4.94 0.60
N ARG A 78 -4.99 -3.94 -0.28
CA ARG A 78 -4.55 -2.60 0.13
C ARG A 78 -5.61 -1.84 0.96
N GLU A 79 -6.88 -1.84 0.55
CA GLU A 79 -7.95 -1.19 1.34
C GLU A 79 -8.13 -1.81 2.73
N TRP A 80 -7.84 -3.11 2.86
CA TRP A 80 -7.82 -3.79 4.15
C TRP A 80 -6.80 -3.19 5.11
N MET A 81 -5.65 -2.70 4.63
CA MET A 81 -4.64 -2.02 5.44
C MET A 81 -5.18 -0.71 6.04
N ASP A 82 -5.89 0.08 5.25
CA ASP A 82 -6.47 1.35 5.71
C ASP A 82 -7.52 1.12 6.81
N ARG A 83 -8.32 0.04 6.69
CA ARG A 83 -9.26 -0.38 7.74
C ARG A 83 -8.56 -0.84 9.01
N ALA A 84 -7.46 -1.58 8.90
CA ALA A 84 -6.72 -2.03 10.07
C ALA A 84 -6.04 -0.88 10.80
N ARG A 85 -5.48 0.11 10.08
CA ARG A 85 -4.99 1.35 10.70
C ARG A 85 -6.09 2.05 11.49
N ALA A 86 -7.27 2.20 10.90
CA ALA A 86 -8.42 2.81 11.57
C ALA A 86 -8.84 2.01 12.82
N ARG A 87 -8.90 0.67 12.72
CA ARG A 87 -9.23 -0.22 13.83
C ARG A 87 -8.21 -0.16 14.96
N PHE A 88 -6.92 -0.13 14.63
CA PHE A 88 -5.84 0.05 15.60
C PHE A 88 -5.99 1.37 16.36
N ALA A 89 -6.22 2.47 15.64
CA ALA A 89 -6.44 3.78 16.25
C ALA A 89 -7.61 3.78 17.24
N ILE A 90 -8.76 3.20 16.83
CA ILE A 90 -9.96 3.07 17.67
C ILE A 90 -9.66 2.24 18.93
N ARG A 91 -9.04 1.06 18.78
CA ARG A 91 -8.79 0.14 19.88
C ARG A 91 -7.77 0.68 20.88
N SER A 92 -6.74 1.36 20.39
CA SER A 92 -5.69 1.93 21.24
C SER A 92 -6.07 3.27 21.86
N GLY A 93 -7.14 3.92 21.40
CA GLY A 93 -7.56 5.22 21.91
C GLY A 93 -6.55 6.35 21.65
N PHE A 94 -5.76 6.23 20.58
CA PHE A 94 -4.67 7.17 20.27
C PHE A 94 -5.11 8.37 19.40
N ASP A 95 -6.39 8.47 19.07
CA ASP A 95 -6.89 9.56 18.21
C ASP A 95 -6.60 10.94 18.84
N GLY A 96 -5.89 11.78 18.09
CA GLY A 96 -5.46 13.12 18.51
C GLY A 96 -4.44 13.17 19.66
N ALA A 97 -3.98 12.02 20.17
CA ALA A 97 -3.08 11.97 21.31
C ALA A 97 -1.61 12.12 20.88
N THR A 98 -0.78 12.76 21.72
CA THR A 98 0.62 13.04 21.37
C THR A 98 1.57 12.75 22.54
N ALA A 99 2.85 12.50 22.23
CA ALA A 99 3.92 12.30 23.20
C ALA A 99 5.20 13.03 22.79
N LYS A 100 5.99 13.44 23.79
CA LYS A 100 7.35 13.95 23.57
C LYS A 100 8.31 12.77 23.42
N VAL A 101 8.99 12.71 22.29
CA VAL A 101 9.99 11.69 21.97
C VAL A 101 11.33 12.34 21.68
N LYS A 102 12.40 11.68 22.13
CA LYS A 102 13.77 12.09 21.81
C LYS A 102 14.12 11.56 20.42
N SER A 103 14.62 12.44 19.56
CA SER A 103 15.24 12.05 18.28
C SER A 103 16.45 11.15 18.55
N ALA A 104 16.57 10.04 17.83
CA ALA A 104 17.78 9.22 17.87
C ALA A 104 18.95 9.85 17.08
N ARG A 105 18.69 10.96 16.37
CA ARG A 105 19.67 11.67 15.56
C ARG A 105 20.45 12.72 16.35
N ASP A 106 19.89 13.21 17.46
CA ASP A 106 20.36 14.40 18.17
C ASP A 106 20.85 14.07 19.58
N HIS A 107 21.88 13.24 19.68
CA HIS A 107 22.56 12.95 20.96
C HIS A 107 23.17 14.21 21.61
N ALA A 108 23.46 15.25 20.82
CA ALA A 108 24.11 16.48 21.27
C ALA A 108 23.14 17.62 21.66
N ALA A 109 21.87 17.54 21.26
CA ALA A 109 20.84 18.52 21.61
C ALA A 109 19.46 17.86 21.54
N PRO A 110 18.93 17.30 22.64
CA PRO A 110 17.64 16.62 22.62
C PRO A 110 16.51 17.63 22.45
N ASP A 111 16.13 17.96 21.21
CA ASP A 111 14.85 18.58 20.95
C ASP A 111 13.77 17.52 21.19
N GLY A 112 13.01 17.66 22.26
CA GLY A 112 11.85 16.80 22.49
C GLY A 112 10.83 17.09 21.39
N ARG A 113 10.72 16.21 20.38
CA ARG A 113 9.72 16.35 19.32
C ARG A 113 8.40 15.83 19.83
N THR A 114 7.34 16.60 19.63
CA THR A 114 5.97 16.10 19.84
C THR A 114 5.61 15.22 18.64
N MET A 115 5.31 13.94 18.91
CA MET A 115 4.89 12.96 17.92
C MET A 115 3.47 12.51 18.23
N ASP A 116 2.70 12.25 17.19
CA ASP A 116 1.39 11.60 17.30
C ASP A 116 1.55 10.18 17.88
N LEU A 117 0.73 9.83 18.88
CA LEU A 117 0.82 8.54 19.57
C LEU A 117 0.37 7.37 18.69
N LEU A 118 -0.51 7.59 17.72
CA LEU A 118 -0.86 6.58 16.73
C LEU A 118 0.35 6.28 15.85
N ASP A 119 1.05 7.30 15.37
CA ASP A 119 2.29 7.12 14.59
C ASP A 119 3.37 6.37 15.39
N LEU A 120 3.60 6.77 16.65
CA LEU A 120 4.55 6.09 17.54
C LEU A 120 4.14 4.63 17.78
N GLY A 121 2.84 4.38 18.00
CA GLY A 121 2.28 3.04 18.18
C GLY A 121 2.46 2.16 16.95
N LEU A 122 2.20 2.70 15.76
CA LEU A 122 2.33 1.98 14.48
C LEU A 122 3.78 1.66 14.15
N ILE A 123 4.72 2.59 14.38
CA ILE A 123 6.15 2.31 14.24
C ILE A 123 6.55 1.19 15.22
N THR A 124 6.13 1.29 16.48
CA THR A 124 6.45 0.29 17.51
C THR A 124 5.89 -1.09 17.15
N ALA A 125 4.65 -1.15 16.64
CA ALA A 125 4.02 -2.38 16.18
C ALA A 125 4.81 -3.02 15.03
N ALA A 126 5.20 -2.23 14.02
CA ALA A 126 5.99 -2.73 12.89
C ALA A 126 7.35 -3.29 13.34
N MET A 127 8.03 -2.61 14.27
CA MET A 127 9.31 -3.07 14.82
C MET A 127 9.15 -4.39 15.57
N ARG A 128 8.11 -4.53 16.41
CA ARG A 128 7.83 -5.77 17.15
C ARG A 128 7.47 -6.92 16.22
N PHE A 129 6.65 -6.66 15.22
CA PHE A 129 6.27 -7.64 14.21
C PHE A 129 7.51 -8.19 13.50
N VAL A 130 8.32 -7.32 12.91
CA VAL A 130 9.51 -7.75 12.16
C VAL A 130 10.56 -8.40 13.06
N ALA A 131 10.70 -7.92 14.31
CA ALA A 131 11.56 -8.56 15.30
C ALA A 131 11.13 -10.03 15.53
N SER A 132 9.84 -10.26 15.76
CA SER A 132 9.27 -11.59 15.91
C SER A 132 9.52 -12.46 14.67
N GLU A 133 9.23 -11.94 13.48
CA GLU A 133 9.41 -12.65 12.20
C GLU A 133 10.85 -13.08 11.93
N ARG A 134 11.81 -12.32 12.45
CA ARG A 134 13.24 -12.54 12.22
C ARG A 134 13.96 -13.19 13.39
N GLY A 135 13.25 -13.51 14.48
CA GLY A 135 13.88 -14.00 15.71
C GLY A 135 14.84 -12.98 16.33
N LEU A 136 14.59 -11.68 16.14
CA LEU A 136 15.41 -10.58 16.64
C LEU A 136 14.70 -9.87 17.80
N THR A 137 15.46 -9.05 18.53
CA THR A 137 14.88 -8.09 19.49
C THR A 137 14.63 -6.75 18.81
N VAL A 138 13.65 -5.98 19.31
CA VAL A 138 13.42 -4.60 18.83
C VAL A 138 14.68 -3.74 19.00
N GLY A 139 15.43 -3.94 20.09
CA GLY A 139 16.70 -3.25 20.33
C GLY A 139 17.75 -3.54 19.26
N ALA A 140 17.87 -4.79 18.81
CA ALA A 140 18.79 -5.16 17.73
C ALA A 140 18.43 -4.47 16.41
N ILE A 141 17.14 -4.33 16.11
CA ILE A 141 16.65 -3.64 14.92
C ILE A 141 16.94 -2.13 14.98
N ILE A 142 16.58 -1.47 16.09
CA ILE A 142 16.77 -0.02 16.26
C ILE A 142 18.26 0.33 16.30
N GLY A 143 19.05 -0.46 17.04
CA GLY A 143 20.49 -0.26 17.21
C GLY A 143 21.34 -0.71 16.02
N ALA A 144 20.75 -1.27 14.96
CA ALA A 144 21.49 -1.74 13.80
C ALA A 144 22.35 -0.61 13.22
N ALA A 145 23.64 -0.88 12.97
CA ALA A 145 24.54 0.10 12.40
C ALA A 145 24.00 0.66 11.07
N ARG A 146 24.31 1.91 10.74
CA ARG A 146 23.97 2.47 9.41
C ARG A 146 24.70 1.65 8.35
N GLY A 147 23.99 1.21 7.31
CA GLY A 147 24.60 0.43 6.23
C GLY A 147 25.68 1.24 5.50
N GLY A 148 26.84 0.62 5.27
CA GLY A 148 27.91 1.19 4.45
C GLY A 148 27.66 1.01 2.95
N ALA A 149 28.30 1.83 2.12
CA ALA A 149 28.24 1.68 0.68
C ALA A 149 28.95 0.38 0.24
N GLY A 150 28.23 -0.53 -0.41
CA GLY A 150 28.81 -1.68 -1.14
C GLY A 150 28.81 -3.04 -0.42
N GLY A 151 28.36 -3.13 0.83
CA GLY A 151 28.24 -4.40 1.56
C GLY A 151 26.83 -5.02 1.50
N SER A 152 26.74 -6.34 1.60
CA SER A 152 25.46 -7.02 1.87
C SER A 152 24.93 -6.57 3.23
N PRO A 153 23.66 -6.15 3.34
CA PRO A 153 23.11 -5.70 4.61
C PRO A 153 23.06 -6.84 5.63
N THR A 154 23.34 -6.54 6.90
CA THR A 154 23.19 -7.54 7.97
C THR A 154 21.71 -7.92 8.17
N PRO A 155 21.42 -9.04 8.85
CA PRO A 155 20.04 -9.41 9.20
C PRO A 155 19.29 -8.30 9.93
N GLU A 156 19.92 -7.60 10.86
CA GLU A 156 19.34 -6.50 11.64
C GLU A 156 19.10 -5.27 10.76
N GLN A 157 20.01 -4.94 9.85
CA GLN A 157 19.84 -3.85 8.90
C GLN A 157 18.69 -4.11 7.93
N SER A 158 18.55 -5.35 7.48
CA SER A 158 17.46 -5.80 6.62
C SER A 158 16.13 -5.76 7.37
N ALA A 159 16.09 -6.26 8.61
CA ALA A 159 14.93 -6.19 9.49
C ALA A 159 14.50 -4.75 9.77
N ARG A 160 15.44 -3.84 10.04
CA ARG A 160 15.15 -2.41 10.21
C ARG A 160 14.54 -1.80 8.96
N SER A 161 15.11 -2.10 7.79
CA SER A 161 14.57 -1.62 6.51
C SER A 161 13.15 -2.12 6.28
N TRP A 162 12.88 -3.38 6.61
CA TRP A 162 11.55 -3.95 6.51
C TRP A 162 10.55 -3.30 7.49
N ALA A 163 10.93 -3.11 8.75
CA ALA A 163 10.06 -2.49 9.74
C ALA A 163 9.73 -1.02 9.39
N MET A 164 10.71 -0.26 8.90
CA MET A 164 10.47 1.10 8.38
C MET A 164 9.49 1.08 7.19
N ALA A 165 9.65 0.12 6.28
CA ALA A 165 8.76 -0.03 5.14
C ALA A 165 7.32 -0.38 5.55
N LEU A 166 7.13 -1.27 6.53
CA LEU A 166 5.79 -1.58 7.05
C LEU A 166 5.15 -0.38 7.75
N ALA A 167 5.92 0.37 8.54
CA ALA A 167 5.41 1.58 9.20
C ALA A 167 4.90 2.62 8.18
N VAL A 168 5.63 2.80 7.06
CA VAL A 168 5.23 3.74 6.00
C VAL A 168 4.11 3.18 5.12
N ASN A 169 4.30 1.99 4.55
CA ASN A 169 3.40 1.48 3.51
C ASN A 169 2.08 0.94 4.08
N VAL A 170 2.13 0.30 5.25
CA VAL A 170 0.97 -0.28 5.92
C VAL A 170 0.45 0.65 7.01
N GLY A 171 1.33 1.14 7.88
CA GLY A 171 0.96 2.08 8.95
C GLY A 171 0.61 3.48 8.45
N ARG A 172 0.98 3.85 7.21
CA ARG A 172 0.80 5.19 6.64
C ARG A 172 1.49 6.29 7.46
N VAL A 173 2.53 5.95 8.21
CA VAL A 173 3.31 6.91 9.00
C VAL A 173 4.20 7.72 8.07
N ASN A 174 4.35 9.02 8.34
CA ASN A 174 5.22 9.89 7.56
C ASN A 174 6.69 9.45 7.66
N SER A 175 7.40 9.40 6.54
CA SER A 175 8.82 9.01 6.48
C SER A 175 9.74 9.86 7.35
N GLU A 176 9.48 11.16 7.53
CA GLU A 176 10.23 12.03 8.46
C GLU A 176 10.06 11.58 9.92
N THR A 177 8.83 11.23 10.30
CA THR A 177 8.51 10.72 11.64
C THR A 177 9.28 9.43 11.92
N VAL A 178 9.23 8.48 10.97
CA VAL A 178 10.00 7.23 11.05
C VAL A 178 11.51 7.51 11.10
N ALA A 179 12.02 8.40 10.25
CA ALA A 179 13.43 8.72 10.17
C ALA A 179 13.97 9.34 11.46
N GLY A 180 13.22 10.26 12.06
CA GLY A 180 13.56 10.91 13.33
C GLY A 180 13.66 9.90 14.48
N LEU A 181 12.70 8.97 14.57
CA LEU A 181 12.72 7.93 15.61
C LEU A 181 13.86 6.93 15.38
N MET A 182 14.12 6.55 14.13
CA MET A 182 15.11 5.53 13.78
C MET A 182 16.54 6.07 13.64
N GLY A 183 16.75 7.39 13.78
CA GLY A 183 18.07 8.01 13.68
C GLY A 183 18.69 7.87 12.28
N VAL A 184 17.86 7.84 11.23
CA VAL A 184 18.28 7.72 9.83
C VAL A 184 17.81 8.94 9.01
N THR A 185 18.17 8.99 7.73
CA THR A 185 17.67 10.02 6.81
C THR A 185 16.26 9.64 6.34
N ARG A 186 15.41 10.64 6.05
CA ARG A 186 14.14 10.42 5.34
C ARG A 186 14.34 9.63 4.05
N GLN A 187 15.35 9.97 3.25
CA GLN A 187 15.68 9.27 2.01
C GLN A 187 15.95 7.77 2.23
N ALA A 188 16.57 7.39 3.36
CA ALA A 188 16.79 5.98 3.67
C ALA A 188 15.48 5.24 3.96
N VAL A 189 14.52 5.90 4.61
CA VAL A 189 13.18 5.37 4.84
C VAL A 189 12.42 5.21 3.52
N ASP A 190 12.41 6.26 2.68
CA ASP A 190 11.76 6.23 1.36
C ASP A 190 12.34 5.11 0.48
N ASN A 191 13.68 4.97 0.45
CA ASN A 191 14.34 3.88 -0.27
C ASN A 191 14.01 2.49 0.30
N ALA A 192 13.75 2.37 1.61
CA ALA A 192 13.35 1.11 2.22
C ALA A 192 11.90 0.75 1.86
N ALA A 193 10.99 1.72 1.97
CA ALA A 193 9.59 1.58 1.59
C ALA A 193 9.43 1.21 0.10
N GLU A 194 10.20 1.86 -0.77
CA GLU A 194 10.18 1.60 -2.21
C GLU A 194 10.74 0.20 -2.56
N ARG A 195 11.90 -0.17 -2.00
CA ARG A 195 12.47 -1.52 -2.19
C ARG A 195 11.54 -2.62 -1.72
N TYR A 196 10.82 -2.37 -0.63
CA TYR A 196 9.84 -3.30 -0.09
C TYR A 196 8.66 -3.49 -1.04
N LEU A 197 8.03 -2.41 -1.52
CA LEU A 197 6.91 -2.51 -2.46
C LEU A 197 7.32 -3.24 -3.74
N ARG A 198 8.51 -2.97 -4.27
CA ARG A 198 9.00 -3.67 -5.47
C ARG A 198 9.25 -5.16 -5.22
N ALA A 199 9.81 -5.52 -4.07
CA ALA A 199 9.99 -6.93 -3.73
C ALA A 199 8.64 -7.64 -3.55
N ARG A 200 7.65 -6.94 -2.98
CA ARG A 200 6.31 -7.47 -2.75
C ARG A 200 5.50 -7.62 -4.03
N ASP A 201 5.48 -6.58 -4.88
CA ASP A 201 4.60 -6.48 -6.04
C ASP A 201 5.24 -7.01 -7.32
N GLY A 202 6.57 -7.18 -7.33
CA GLY A 202 7.33 -7.44 -8.55
C GLY A 202 7.50 -6.19 -9.41
N ASP A 203 8.31 -6.30 -10.45
CA ASP A 203 8.41 -5.26 -11.47
C ASP A 203 7.29 -5.42 -12.52
N ASP A 204 6.83 -4.30 -13.09
CA ASP A 204 5.86 -4.32 -14.19
C ASP A 204 6.51 -4.87 -15.46
N VAL A 205 5.98 -5.99 -15.94
CA VAL A 205 6.50 -6.71 -17.11
C VAL A 205 6.15 -5.98 -18.41
N GLU A 206 5.11 -5.15 -18.42
CA GLU A 206 4.70 -4.37 -19.60
C GLU A 206 5.68 -3.22 -19.89
N GLU A 207 6.38 -2.71 -18.86
CA GLU A 207 7.42 -1.70 -18.99
C GLU A 207 8.82 -2.29 -19.23
N ALA A 208 8.93 -3.62 -19.29
CA ALA A 208 10.20 -4.29 -19.39
C ALA A 208 10.62 -4.53 -20.85
N GLU A 209 11.80 -4.04 -21.21
CA GLU A 209 12.45 -4.34 -22.49
C GLU A 209 13.50 -5.44 -22.29
N ALA A 210 13.37 -6.54 -23.05
CA ALA A 210 14.30 -7.68 -23.01
C ALA A 210 14.54 -8.26 -21.60
N GLY A 211 13.49 -8.34 -20.77
CA GLY A 211 13.58 -8.87 -19.40
C GLY A 211 14.25 -7.92 -18.41
N LYS A 212 14.37 -6.64 -18.76
CA LYS A 212 14.97 -5.60 -17.94
C LYS A 212 14.05 -4.39 -17.81
N VAL A 213 14.09 -3.76 -16.65
CA VAL A 213 13.40 -2.49 -16.38
C VAL A 213 14.45 -1.39 -16.24
N MET A 214 14.14 -0.20 -16.75
CA MET A 214 14.98 0.98 -16.62
C MET A 214 14.65 1.72 -15.32
N GLU A 215 15.61 1.79 -14.39
CA GLU A 215 15.42 2.46 -13.12
C GLU A 215 16.53 3.50 -12.90
N ARG A 216 16.15 4.78 -12.74
CA ARG A 216 17.09 5.90 -12.53
C ARG A 216 18.26 5.89 -13.54
N GLY A 217 17.94 5.57 -14.80
CA GLY A 217 18.91 5.50 -15.90
C GLY A 217 19.74 4.22 -15.97
N ARG A 218 19.46 3.19 -15.15
CA ARG A 218 20.16 1.90 -15.17
C ARG A 218 19.22 0.75 -15.49
N ALA A 219 19.62 -0.09 -16.44
CA ALA A 219 18.91 -1.33 -16.76
C ALA A 219 19.15 -2.37 -15.66
N ARG A 220 18.08 -2.96 -15.13
CA ARG A 220 18.14 -4.02 -14.12
C ARG A 220 17.26 -5.19 -14.53
N ARG A 221 17.58 -6.40 -14.06
CA ARG A 221 16.73 -7.59 -14.28
C ARG A 221 15.39 -7.44 -13.57
N ILE A 222 14.31 -7.85 -14.23
CA ILE A 222 12.97 -7.98 -13.62
C ILE A 222 13.06 -8.83 -12.37
N LYS A 223 12.36 -8.39 -11.31
CA LYS A 223 12.06 -9.22 -10.15
C LYS A 223 10.60 -9.65 -10.17
N GLU A 224 10.37 -10.93 -9.93
CA GLU A 224 9.04 -11.44 -9.65
C GLU A 224 8.58 -10.99 -8.26
N ALA A 225 7.26 -10.91 -8.08
CA ALA A 225 6.65 -10.66 -6.79
C ALA A 225 7.03 -11.77 -5.80
N ASP A 226 7.33 -11.41 -4.55
CA ASP A 226 7.55 -12.35 -3.45
C ASP A 226 6.23 -12.54 -2.67
N PRO A 227 5.54 -13.69 -2.82
CA PRO A 227 4.28 -13.94 -2.12
C PRO A 227 4.42 -13.97 -0.60
N ALA A 228 5.59 -14.29 -0.07
CA ALA A 228 5.83 -14.35 1.37
C ALA A 228 5.73 -12.95 2.02
N LEU A 229 6.03 -11.89 1.27
CA LEU A 229 5.87 -10.52 1.74
C LEU A 229 4.40 -10.13 1.87
N TRP A 230 3.54 -10.59 0.95
CA TRP A 230 2.08 -10.43 1.07
C TRP A 230 1.52 -11.18 2.29
N ASP A 231 1.98 -12.40 2.52
CA ASP A 231 1.59 -13.18 3.71
C ASP A 231 2.00 -12.51 5.02
N ALA A 232 3.21 -11.95 5.05
CA ALA A 232 3.69 -11.21 6.21
C ALA A 232 2.91 -9.91 6.43
N GLU A 233 2.56 -9.16 5.39
CA GLU A 233 1.67 -7.99 5.56
C GLU A 233 0.32 -8.39 6.11
N ARG A 234 -0.31 -9.44 5.59
CA ARG A 234 -1.61 -9.89 6.10
C ARG A 234 -1.55 -10.21 7.59
N ARG A 235 -0.48 -10.88 8.03
CA ARG A 235 -0.25 -11.16 9.46
C ARG A 235 -0.03 -9.89 10.28
N PHE A 236 0.80 -8.96 9.80
CA PHE A 236 1.01 -7.68 10.48
C PHE A 236 -0.30 -6.88 10.59
N VAL A 237 -1.08 -6.87 9.52
CA VAL A 237 -2.36 -6.17 9.48
C VAL A 237 -3.38 -6.84 10.40
N GLY A 238 -3.44 -8.17 10.44
CA GLY A 238 -4.24 -8.92 11.41
C GLY A 238 -3.88 -8.55 12.85
N GLN A 239 -2.57 -8.46 13.15
CA GLN A 239 -2.09 -7.99 14.45
C GLN A 239 -2.57 -6.56 14.76
N LEU A 240 -2.53 -5.63 13.80
CA LEU A 240 -3.05 -4.26 13.99
C LEU A 240 -4.57 -4.23 14.18
N ALA A 241 -5.30 -5.08 13.47
CA ALA A 241 -6.73 -5.27 13.65
C ALA A 241 -7.08 -5.92 15.01
N GLY A 242 -6.08 -6.49 15.69
CA GLY A 242 -6.26 -7.21 16.95
C GLY A 242 -6.93 -8.57 16.75
N ASP A 243 -6.77 -9.12 15.55
CA ASP A 243 -7.08 -10.51 15.22
C ASP A 243 -5.86 -11.32 15.70
N ALA A 244 -6.03 -12.03 16.82
CA ALA A 244 -5.03 -12.91 17.41
C ALA A 244 -5.20 -14.34 16.90
#